data_AF-A0A8B7Q6C2-F1
#
_entry.id   AF-A0A8B7Q6C2-F1
#
_cell.length_a   1.000
_cell.length_b   1.000
_cell.length_c   1.000
_cell.angle_alpha   90.00
_cell.angle_beta   90.00
_cell.angle_gamma   90.00
#
_symmetry.space_group_name_H-M   'P 1'
#
loop_
_entity.id
_entity.type
_entity.pdbx_description
1 polymer ?
#
loop_
_entity_poly.entity_id
_entity_poly.type
_entity_poly.pdbx_seq_one_letter_code
_entity_poly.pdbx_strand_id
1 'polypeptide(L)'
;MRKHTVKAKGWGNAGGSGKRQTITERPPLPPTTLPLPAGRMALAVARLLFLQLVLGPTLVVDIRLQTAVENFRNSHIDYPRANYPMGFQGYCNGMMAYVRGREQRWYCPNIHYMIHAPWRAIRKFCKYSESFCDNYNEYCTLTQDTFPLTICSLVKQPPTSCHYNGTLTNQRLYLLCSRKYDAEPIGIIGFS
;
A
#
# COMPACT_ATOMS: atom_id res chain seq x y z
N MET A 1 44.26 -11.43 21.08
CA MET A 1 45.61 -10.97 20.64
C MET A 1 45.47 -9.73 19.76
N ARG A 2 46.32 -8.74 20.03
CA ARG A 2 46.72 -7.55 19.23
C ARG A 2 45.68 -6.56 18.72
N LYS A 3 45.62 -5.44 19.46
CA LYS A 3 45.40 -4.07 18.99
C LYS A 3 46.37 -3.75 17.83
N HIS A 4 45.92 -2.98 16.85
CA HIS A 4 46.78 -2.02 16.16
C HIS A 4 46.00 -0.73 15.84
N THR A 5 46.25 0.26 16.68
CA THR A 5 46.13 1.69 16.39
C THR A 5 47.30 2.09 15.49
N VAL A 6 47.07 2.91 14.47
CA VAL A 6 48.09 3.87 13.99
C VAL A 6 47.42 5.20 13.68
N LYS A 7 48.00 6.23 14.28
CA LYS A 7 47.68 7.66 14.22
C LYS A 7 48.99 8.34 13.79
N ALA A 8 48.95 9.23 12.82
CA ALA A 8 49.97 10.27 12.55
C ALA A 8 49.29 11.29 11.63
N LYS A 9 49.11 12.60 11.92
CA LYS A 9 49.82 13.66 12.65
C LYS A 9 51.07 14.21 11.93
N GLY A 10 51.04 15.53 11.72
CA GLY A 10 52.12 16.45 11.29
C GLY A 10 51.68 17.20 10.04
N TRP A 11 51.38 18.50 9.97
CA TRP A 11 51.78 19.75 10.68
C TRP A 11 53.26 20.13 10.53
N GLY A 12 53.48 21.28 9.85
CA GLY A 12 54.63 22.18 10.01
C GLY A 12 55.41 22.35 8.70
N ASN A 13 55.25 23.42 7.93
CA ASN A 13 55.58 24.85 8.10
C ASN A 13 56.96 25.26 7.52
N ALA A 14 56.89 26.46 6.93
CA ALA A 14 57.93 27.49 6.80
C ALA A 14 58.89 27.43 5.60
N GLY A 15 58.80 28.48 4.79
CA GLY A 15 59.93 29.39 4.67
C GLY A 15 60.44 29.67 3.26
N GLY A 16 60.24 30.92 2.81
CA GLY A 16 61.37 31.71 2.31
C GLY A 16 61.46 31.99 0.81
N SER A 17 61.15 33.26 0.49
CA SER A 17 61.99 34.18 -0.28
C SER A 17 62.43 33.79 -1.71
N GLY A 18 61.81 34.44 -2.71
CA GLY A 18 62.28 34.41 -4.10
C GLY A 18 61.80 35.65 -4.85
N LYS A 19 62.75 36.47 -5.28
CA LYS A 19 62.57 37.81 -5.85
C LYS A 19 61.81 37.82 -7.19
N ARG A 20 61.13 38.94 -7.38
CA ARG A 20 60.45 39.44 -8.58
C ARG A 20 61.36 39.41 -9.82
N GLN A 21 60.94 38.72 -10.87
CA GLN A 21 61.37 38.98 -12.24
C GLN A 21 60.14 39.03 -13.15
N THR A 22 59.95 40.18 -13.76
CA THR A 22 58.98 40.51 -14.81
C THR A 22 59.34 39.76 -16.09
N ILE A 23 58.43 38.90 -16.56
CA ILE A 23 58.43 38.38 -17.91
C ILE A 23 57.11 38.79 -18.56
N THR A 24 57.23 39.48 -19.69
CA THR A 24 56.16 40.00 -20.53
C THR A 24 55.27 38.87 -21.05
N GLU A 25 54.07 38.72 -20.50
CA GLU A 25 53.06 37.78 -21.00
C GLU A 25 52.37 38.34 -22.27
N ARG A 26 52.34 37.51 -23.32
CA ARG A 26 51.36 37.65 -24.41
C ARG A 26 49.95 37.42 -23.86
N PRO A 27 48.92 38.07 -24.42
CA PRO A 27 47.55 37.83 -23.98
C PRO A 27 47.16 36.35 -24.19
N PRO A 28 46.54 35.70 -23.19
CA PRO A 28 46.01 34.35 -23.34
C PRO A 28 44.75 34.38 -24.22
N LEU A 29 44.63 33.39 -25.12
CA LEU A 29 43.40 33.11 -25.84
C LEU A 29 42.29 32.77 -24.83
N PRO A 30 41.05 33.26 -25.02
CA PRO A 30 39.99 33.05 -24.07
C PRO A 30 39.60 31.57 -23.98
N PRO A 31 39.26 31.06 -22.79
CA PRO A 31 38.72 29.72 -22.62
C PRO A 31 37.40 29.62 -23.37
N THR A 32 37.28 28.65 -24.27
CA THR A 32 36.01 28.29 -24.89
C THR A 32 35.14 27.59 -23.84
N THR A 33 34.47 28.38 -23.01
CA THR A 33 33.40 27.90 -22.16
C THR A 33 32.21 27.60 -23.07
N LEU A 34 32.02 26.32 -23.43
CA LEU A 34 30.77 25.87 -24.04
C LEU A 34 29.64 26.08 -23.02
N PRO A 35 28.69 26.99 -23.26
CA PRO A 35 27.52 27.08 -22.41
C PRO A 35 26.63 25.88 -22.75
N LEU A 36 26.55 24.88 -21.85
CA LEU A 36 25.44 23.93 -21.92
C LEU A 36 24.14 24.75 -21.81
N PRO A 37 23.16 24.56 -22.70
CA PRO A 37 21.97 25.39 -22.73
C PRO A 37 21.12 25.08 -21.51
N ALA A 38 21.23 25.91 -20.46
CA ALA A 38 20.40 25.85 -19.25
C ALA A 38 18.90 25.78 -19.57
N GLY A 39 18.48 26.36 -20.70
CA GLY A 39 17.10 26.29 -21.20
C GLY A 39 16.59 24.88 -21.53
N ARG A 40 17.46 23.95 -21.93
CA ARG A 40 17.06 22.55 -22.20
C ARG A 40 16.83 21.77 -20.90
N MET A 41 17.67 21.99 -19.89
CA MET A 41 17.50 21.38 -18.57
C MET A 41 16.27 21.93 -17.85
N ALA A 42 16.05 23.24 -17.89
CA ALA A 42 14.86 23.87 -17.30
C ALA A 42 13.56 23.37 -17.95
N LEU A 43 13.53 23.25 -19.28
CA LEU A 43 12.36 22.72 -20.00
C LEU A 43 12.13 21.23 -19.71
N ALA A 44 13.20 20.43 -19.62
CA ALA A 44 13.10 19.02 -19.27
C ALA A 44 12.56 18.83 -17.84
N VAL A 45 13.06 19.60 -16.87
CA VAL A 45 12.59 19.59 -15.48
C VAL A 45 11.14 20.06 -15.39
N ALA A 46 10.77 21.16 -16.06
CA ALA A 46 9.39 21.63 -16.09
C ALA A 46 8.43 20.60 -16.70
N ARG A 47 8.85 19.90 -17.77
CA ARG A 47 8.08 18.80 -18.37
C ARG A 47 7.93 17.60 -17.44
N LEU A 48 9.00 17.20 -16.75
CA LEU A 48 8.97 16.13 -15.74
C LEU A 48 8.05 16.47 -14.57
N LEU A 49 8.11 17.70 -14.06
CA LEU A 49 7.23 18.17 -12.99
C LEU A 49 5.78 18.20 -13.44
N PHE A 50 5.51 18.66 -14.68
CA PHE A 50 4.17 18.64 -15.25
C PHE A 50 3.63 17.21 -15.40
N LEU A 51 4.45 16.28 -15.89
CA LEU A 51 4.10 14.86 -15.98
C LEU A 51 3.80 14.26 -14.59
N GLN A 52 4.61 14.57 -13.56
CA GLN A 52 4.36 14.10 -12.20
C GLN A 52 3.09 14.71 -11.60
N LEU A 53 2.82 15.99 -11.86
CA LEU A 53 1.62 16.67 -11.36
C LEU A 53 0.34 16.12 -11.99
N VAL A 54 0.38 15.76 -13.28
CA VAL A 54 -0.79 15.26 -14.02
C VAL A 54 -0.98 13.75 -13.84
N LEU A 55 0.07 12.94 -14.02
CA LEU A 55 -0.04 11.47 -13.94
C LEU A 55 0.09 10.92 -12.53
N GLY A 56 0.79 11.60 -11.62
CA GLY A 56 1.00 11.11 -10.25
C GLY A 56 -0.32 10.84 -9.51
N PRO A 57 -1.27 11.79 -9.45
CA PRO A 57 -2.52 11.60 -8.71
C PRO A 57 -3.37 10.46 -9.26
N THR A 58 -3.49 10.34 -10.59
CA THR A 58 -4.33 9.31 -11.23
C THR A 58 -3.78 7.92 -10.99
N LEU A 59 -2.45 7.75 -11.10
CA LEU A 59 -1.78 6.48 -10.81
C LEU A 59 -1.92 6.09 -9.33
N VAL A 60 -1.76 7.03 -8.40
CA VAL A 60 -1.89 6.75 -6.96
C VAL A 60 -3.31 6.31 -6.60
N VAL A 61 -4.33 6.95 -7.18
CA VAL A 61 -5.74 6.56 -6.95
C VAL A 61 -6.00 5.15 -7.48
N ASP A 62 -5.52 4.82 -8.68
CA ASP A 62 -5.70 3.50 -9.27
C ASP A 62 -5.02 2.39 -8.44
N ILE A 63 -3.78 2.62 -7.98
CA ILE A 63 -3.05 1.68 -7.12
C ILE A 63 -3.78 1.46 -5.79
N ARG A 64 -4.26 2.52 -5.15
CA ARG A 64 -5.02 2.41 -3.89
C ARG A 64 -6.28 1.59 -4.08
N LEU A 65 -6.97 1.80 -5.20
CA LEU A 65 -8.20 1.10 -5.51
C LEU A 65 -7.96 -0.39 -5.78
N GLN A 66 -6.96 -0.71 -6.59
CA GLN A 66 -6.57 -2.10 -6.84
C GLN A 66 -6.18 -2.80 -5.54
N THR A 67 -5.42 -2.12 -4.67
CA THR A 67 -5.05 -2.62 -3.35
C THR A 67 -6.29 -2.87 -2.47
N ALA A 68 -7.28 -1.97 -2.48
CA ALA A 68 -8.52 -2.16 -1.72
C ALA A 68 -9.33 -3.36 -2.21
N VAL A 69 -9.44 -3.54 -3.53
CA VAL A 69 -10.11 -4.69 -4.14
C VAL A 69 -9.40 -6.00 -3.80
N GLU A 70 -8.07 -6.02 -3.90
CA GLU A 70 -7.27 -7.18 -3.53
C GLU A 70 -7.37 -7.51 -2.06
N ASN A 71 -7.33 -6.51 -1.18
CA ASN A 71 -7.51 -6.70 0.26
C ASN A 71 -8.91 -7.23 0.58
N PHE A 72 -9.95 -6.65 -0.03
CA PHE A 72 -11.31 -7.15 0.15
C PHE A 72 -11.42 -8.62 -0.27
N ARG A 73 -10.94 -8.94 -1.48
CA ARG A 73 -10.98 -10.30 -2.00
C ARG A 73 -10.20 -11.28 -1.13
N ASN A 74 -8.99 -10.93 -0.72
CA ASN A 74 -8.14 -11.83 0.05
C ASN A 74 -8.59 -11.96 1.51
N SER A 75 -9.13 -10.91 2.13
CA SER A 75 -9.52 -10.93 3.53
C SER A 75 -10.95 -11.40 3.76
N HIS A 76 -11.87 -11.28 2.79
CA HIS A 76 -13.29 -11.54 3.01
C HIS A 76 -13.88 -12.65 2.14
N ILE A 77 -13.17 -13.15 1.12
CA ILE A 77 -13.69 -14.20 0.23
C ILE A 77 -12.92 -15.49 0.47
N ASP A 78 -13.61 -16.52 0.96
CA ASP A 78 -13.09 -17.87 1.13
C ASP A 78 -13.98 -18.87 0.39
N TYR A 79 -13.65 -19.10 -0.88
CA TYR A 79 -14.41 -19.99 -1.75
C TYR A 79 -13.52 -20.82 -2.69
N PRO A 80 -13.67 -22.17 -2.72
CA PRO A 80 -14.51 -22.96 -1.82
C PRO A 80 -14.04 -22.83 -0.36
N ARG A 81 -14.97 -22.99 0.59
CA ARG A 81 -14.67 -22.79 2.02
C ARG A 81 -13.48 -23.64 2.45
N ALA A 82 -12.47 -23.01 3.03
CA ALA A 82 -11.27 -23.70 3.49
C ALA A 82 -11.60 -24.70 4.61
N ASN A 83 -10.93 -25.85 4.55
CA ASN A 83 -10.97 -26.84 5.63
C ASN A 83 -9.66 -26.76 6.43
N TYR A 84 -9.75 -26.40 7.70
CA TYR A 84 -8.58 -26.22 8.56
C TYR A 84 -8.28 -27.47 9.40
N PRO A 85 -7.01 -27.88 9.52
CA PRO A 85 -6.61 -28.96 10.42
C PRO A 85 -6.96 -28.68 11.89
N MET A 86 -7.10 -29.74 12.69
CA MET A 86 -7.42 -29.64 14.13
C MET A 86 -6.48 -28.72 14.92
N GLY A 87 -5.21 -28.61 14.53
CA GLY A 87 -4.23 -27.74 15.18
C GLY A 87 -4.56 -26.24 15.14
N PHE A 88 -5.41 -25.81 14.21
CA PHE A 88 -5.91 -24.44 14.16
C PHE A 88 -7.06 -24.19 15.14
N GLN A 89 -7.57 -25.22 15.81
CA GLN A 89 -8.69 -25.08 16.77
C GLN A 89 -9.94 -24.47 16.12
N GLY A 90 -10.20 -24.81 14.85
CA GLY A 90 -11.39 -24.38 14.12
C GLY A 90 -11.12 -23.37 13.01
N TYR A 91 -12.13 -23.19 12.16
CA TYR A 91 -12.08 -22.38 10.94
C TYR A 91 -11.66 -20.93 11.19
N CYS A 92 -12.31 -20.25 12.15
CA CYS A 92 -12.07 -18.83 12.38
C CYS A 92 -10.67 -18.55 12.92
N ASN A 93 -10.12 -19.41 13.76
CA ASN A 93 -8.76 -19.25 14.25
C ASN A 93 -7.73 -19.33 13.10
N GLY A 94 -7.91 -20.28 12.18
CA GLY A 94 -7.07 -20.39 10.98
C GLY A 94 -7.20 -19.21 10.04
N MET A 95 -8.42 -18.82 9.69
CA MET A 95 -8.63 -17.67 8.79
C MET A 95 -8.17 -16.36 9.40
N MET A 96 -8.44 -16.12 10.69
CA MET A 96 -8.03 -14.88 11.34
C MET A 96 -6.51 -14.77 11.48
N ALA A 97 -5.79 -15.90 11.63
CA ALA A 97 -4.33 -15.89 11.56
C ALA A 97 -3.83 -15.45 10.17
N TYR A 98 -4.44 -15.97 9.10
CA TYR A 98 -4.14 -15.56 7.72
C TYR A 98 -4.46 -14.07 7.48
N VAL A 99 -5.67 -13.62 7.82
CA VAL A 99 -6.12 -12.23 7.64
C VAL A 99 -5.21 -11.27 8.39
N ARG A 100 -4.88 -11.55 9.67
CA ARG A 100 -3.96 -10.69 10.44
C ARG A 100 -2.56 -10.64 9.85
N GLY A 101 -2.06 -11.77 9.34
CA GLY A 101 -0.77 -11.84 8.65
C GLY A 101 -0.75 -10.99 7.37
N ARG A 102 -1.83 -11.03 6.58
CA ARG A 102 -1.98 -10.23 5.36
C ARG A 102 -2.10 -8.73 5.64
N GLU A 103 -2.91 -8.37 6.62
CA GLU A 103 -3.16 -6.97 6.99
C GLU A 103 -2.11 -6.39 7.93
N GLN A 104 -1.10 -7.18 8.32
CA GLN A 104 -0.04 -6.80 9.25
C GLN A 104 -0.59 -6.24 10.58
N ARG A 105 -1.71 -6.80 11.06
CA ARG A 105 -2.39 -6.36 12.28
C ARG A 105 -1.81 -7.05 13.52
N TRP A 106 -1.18 -6.25 14.36
CA TRP A 106 -0.66 -6.68 15.66
C TRP A 106 -1.77 -7.05 16.66
N TYR A 107 -2.90 -6.33 16.60
CA TYR A 107 -4.05 -6.57 17.46
C TYR A 107 -5.02 -7.60 16.86
N CYS A 108 -6.01 -8.00 17.66
CA CYS A 108 -7.00 -9.00 17.27
C CYS A 108 -8.33 -8.32 16.96
N PRO A 109 -8.80 -8.37 15.69
CA PRO A 109 -10.10 -7.85 15.34
C PRO A 109 -11.19 -8.50 16.22
N ASN A 110 -12.13 -7.71 16.71
CA ASN A 110 -13.24 -8.21 17.52
C ASN A 110 -14.22 -9.06 16.71
N ILE A 111 -14.46 -8.65 15.47
CA ILE A 111 -15.35 -9.32 14.52
C ILE A 111 -14.75 -9.25 13.13
N HIS A 112 -14.94 -10.31 12.35
CA HIS A 112 -14.56 -10.37 10.94
C HIS A 112 -15.53 -11.28 10.18
N TYR A 113 -15.71 -11.01 8.89
CA TYR A 113 -16.72 -11.69 8.08
C TYR A 113 -16.07 -12.40 6.90
N MET A 114 -16.38 -13.69 6.76
CA MET A 114 -15.90 -14.51 5.66
C MET A 114 -17.07 -14.92 4.77
N ILE A 115 -17.05 -14.53 3.51
CA ILE A 115 -18.05 -14.89 2.51
C ILE A 115 -17.61 -16.17 1.80
N HIS A 116 -18.52 -17.13 1.71
CA HIS A 116 -18.30 -18.42 1.07
C HIS A 116 -19.00 -18.50 -0.28
N ALA A 117 -18.58 -17.64 -1.20
CA ALA A 117 -19.13 -17.58 -2.55
C ALA A 117 -18.06 -17.26 -3.59
N PRO A 118 -18.23 -17.68 -4.87
CA PRO A 118 -17.31 -17.31 -5.93
C PRO A 118 -17.18 -15.80 -6.06
N TRP A 119 -15.95 -15.29 -6.27
CA TRP A 119 -15.70 -13.85 -6.45
C TRP A 119 -16.64 -13.20 -7.48
N ARG A 120 -16.88 -13.89 -8.61
CA ARG A 120 -17.77 -13.42 -9.68
C ARG A 120 -19.21 -13.22 -9.20
N ALA A 121 -19.68 -14.03 -8.25
CA ALA A 121 -21.03 -13.93 -7.69
C ALA A 121 -21.21 -12.72 -6.78
N ILE A 122 -20.14 -12.27 -6.09
CA ILE A 122 -20.15 -11.06 -5.27
C ILE A 122 -19.93 -9.82 -6.15
N ARG A 123 -18.93 -9.88 -7.03
CA ARG A 123 -18.56 -8.77 -7.91
C ARG A 123 -19.72 -8.23 -8.75
N LYS A 124 -20.62 -9.10 -9.22
CA LYS A 124 -21.73 -8.70 -10.11
C LYS A 124 -22.59 -7.57 -9.53
N PHE A 125 -22.70 -7.47 -8.20
CA PHE A 125 -23.49 -6.43 -7.55
C PHE A 125 -22.86 -5.04 -7.58
N CYS A 126 -21.53 -4.95 -7.72
CA CYS A 126 -20.83 -3.67 -7.89
C CYS A 126 -20.68 -3.26 -9.36
N LYS A 127 -21.22 -4.02 -10.32
CA LYS A 127 -21.15 -3.62 -11.74
C LYS A 127 -21.90 -2.33 -12.02
N TYR A 128 -22.97 -2.09 -11.27
CA TYR A 128 -23.70 -0.84 -11.28
C TYR A 128 -24.24 -0.55 -9.89
N SER A 129 -23.92 0.62 -9.34
CA SER A 129 -24.38 1.06 -8.03
C SER A 129 -25.09 2.39 -8.15
N GLU A 130 -26.40 2.41 -7.88
CA GLU A 130 -27.19 3.65 -7.90
C GLU A 130 -26.99 4.47 -6.63
N SER A 131 -26.70 3.81 -5.51
CA SER A 131 -26.58 4.45 -4.20
C SER A 131 -25.15 4.89 -3.90
N PHE A 132 -25.03 6.11 -3.39
CA PHE A 132 -23.80 6.62 -2.78
C PHE A 132 -24.00 6.67 -1.27
N CYS A 133 -23.08 6.07 -0.52
CA CYS A 133 -23.13 6.01 0.93
C CYS A 133 -22.24 7.10 1.54
N ASP A 134 -22.84 8.26 1.86
CA ASP A 134 -22.12 9.46 2.32
C ASP A 134 -21.20 9.21 3.51
N ASN A 135 -21.65 8.41 4.48
CA ASN A 135 -20.85 8.08 5.68
C ASN A 135 -19.52 7.37 5.36
N TYR A 136 -19.42 6.75 4.18
CA TYR A 136 -18.22 6.06 3.72
C TYR A 136 -17.53 6.79 2.57
N ASN A 137 -18.17 7.82 2.00
CA ASN A 137 -17.73 8.52 0.79
C ASN A 137 -17.45 7.57 -0.39
N GLU A 138 -18.28 6.54 -0.53
CA GLU A 138 -18.13 5.48 -1.53
C GLU A 138 -19.49 5.05 -2.08
N TYR A 139 -19.50 4.43 -3.26
CA TYR A 139 -20.72 3.80 -3.79
C TYR A 139 -21.04 2.54 -3.00
N CYS A 140 -22.32 2.20 -2.91
CA CYS A 140 -22.75 1.04 -2.15
C CYS A 140 -23.96 0.35 -2.78
N THR A 141 -24.15 -0.91 -2.43
CA THR A 141 -25.24 -1.74 -2.95
C THR A 141 -25.64 -2.80 -1.94
N LEU A 142 -26.93 -3.17 -1.93
CA LEU A 142 -27.42 -4.32 -1.19
C LEU A 142 -27.58 -5.50 -2.16
N THR A 143 -26.94 -6.63 -1.86
CA THR A 143 -27.11 -7.83 -2.69
C THR A 143 -28.56 -8.27 -2.71
N GLN A 144 -29.05 -8.72 -3.86
CA GLN A 144 -30.38 -9.34 -3.95
C GLN A 144 -30.36 -10.79 -3.45
N ASP A 145 -29.23 -11.47 -3.67
CA ASP A 145 -28.99 -12.83 -3.21
C ASP A 145 -28.50 -12.83 -1.75
N THR A 146 -28.80 -13.90 -1.02
CA THR A 146 -28.16 -14.22 0.25
C THR A 146 -26.88 -15.03 0.00
N PHE A 147 -25.87 -14.82 0.83
CA PHE A 147 -24.60 -15.51 0.74
C PHE A 147 -24.28 -16.26 2.03
N PRO A 148 -23.76 -17.50 1.94
CA PRO A 148 -23.23 -18.17 3.12
C PRO A 148 -22.02 -17.40 3.64
N LEU A 149 -22.02 -17.12 4.93
CA LEU A 149 -20.96 -16.37 5.59
C LEU A 149 -20.63 -16.97 6.95
N THR A 150 -19.35 -16.94 7.31
CA THR A 150 -18.91 -17.21 8.67
C THR A 150 -18.57 -15.89 9.36
N ILE A 151 -19.21 -15.63 10.49
CA ILE A 151 -18.87 -14.53 11.40
C ILE A 151 -17.83 -15.06 12.38
N CYS A 152 -16.64 -14.46 12.38
CA CYS A 152 -15.56 -14.77 13.30
C CYS A 152 -15.52 -13.73 14.42
N SER A 153 -15.92 -14.13 15.63
CA SER A 153 -16.00 -13.24 16.80
C SER A 153 -14.94 -13.60 17.82
N LEU A 154 -14.19 -12.61 18.29
CA LEU A 154 -13.15 -12.76 19.30
C LEU A 154 -13.77 -13.22 20.62
N VAL A 155 -13.25 -14.31 21.18
CA VAL A 155 -13.68 -14.86 22.47
C VAL A 155 -12.79 -14.31 23.58
N LYS A 156 -11.47 -14.44 23.40
CA LYS A 156 -10.44 -14.00 24.35
C LYS A 156 -9.18 -13.61 23.59
N GLN A 157 -8.48 -12.61 24.13
CA GLN A 157 -7.17 -12.16 23.67
C GLN A 157 -6.11 -12.43 24.75
N PRO A 158 -5.58 -13.66 24.87
CA PRO A 158 -4.34 -13.88 25.62
C PRO A 158 -3.17 -13.10 24.97
N PRO A 159 -2.09 -12.82 25.72
CA PRO A 159 -1.05 -11.87 25.31
C PRO A 159 -0.31 -12.23 24.00
N THR A 160 -0.39 -13.48 23.52
CA THR A 160 0.37 -13.97 22.36
C THR A 160 -0.46 -14.61 21.26
N SER A 161 -1.76 -14.86 21.46
CA SER A 161 -2.61 -15.55 20.48
C SER A 161 -4.06 -15.10 20.58
N CYS A 162 -4.85 -15.32 19.52
CA CYS A 162 -6.24 -14.88 19.48
C CYS A 162 -7.17 -16.02 19.13
N HIS A 163 -8.23 -16.11 19.92
CA HIS A 163 -9.19 -17.20 19.86
C HIS A 163 -10.54 -16.66 19.43
N TYR A 164 -11.11 -17.30 18.42
CA TYR A 164 -12.32 -16.90 17.73
C TYR A 164 -13.34 -18.03 17.71
N ASN A 165 -14.60 -17.67 17.90
CA ASN A 165 -15.73 -18.53 17.57
C ASN A 165 -16.23 -18.20 16.17
N GLY A 166 -16.74 -19.22 15.47
CA GLY A 166 -17.32 -19.08 14.15
C GLY A 166 -18.82 -19.38 14.17
N THR A 167 -19.62 -18.45 13.65
CA THR A 167 -21.06 -18.66 13.42
C THR A 167 -21.33 -18.65 11.92
N LEU A 168 -21.87 -19.74 11.38
CA LEU A 168 -22.29 -19.81 9.99
C LEU A 168 -23.71 -19.26 9.86
N THR A 169 -23.94 -18.41 8.87
CA THR A 169 -25.26 -17.84 8.56
C THR A 169 -25.38 -17.56 7.06
N ASN A 170 -26.59 -17.22 6.60
CA ASN A 170 -26.86 -16.75 5.24
C ASN A 170 -27.52 -15.38 5.33
N GLN A 171 -26.89 -14.37 4.74
CA GLN A 171 -27.42 -12.99 4.81
C GLN A 171 -27.21 -12.27 3.48
N ARG A 172 -28.00 -11.23 3.26
CA ARG A 172 -27.74 -10.26 2.19
C ARG A 172 -26.62 -9.34 2.68
N LEU A 173 -25.78 -8.87 1.75
CA LEU A 173 -24.61 -8.07 2.06
C LEU A 173 -24.83 -6.63 1.62
N TYR A 174 -24.53 -5.66 2.49
CA TYR A 174 -24.31 -4.29 2.07
C TYR A 174 -22.83 -4.13 1.72
N LEU A 175 -22.55 -3.95 0.43
CA LEU A 175 -21.19 -3.83 -0.10
C LEU A 175 -20.85 -2.37 -0.38
N LEU A 176 -19.59 -2.02 -0.17
CA LEU A 176 -18.97 -0.84 -0.77
C LEU A 176 -18.38 -1.20 -2.13
N CYS A 177 -18.58 -0.32 -3.10
CA CYS A 177 -18.16 -0.45 -4.47
C CYS A 177 -17.26 0.72 -4.85
N SER A 178 -16.16 0.43 -5.56
CA SER A 178 -15.10 1.39 -5.86
C SER A 178 -15.47 2.59 -6.74
N ARG A 179 -16.64 2.56 -7.39
CA ARG A 179 -17.16 3.58 -8.31
C ARG A 179 -18.60 3.24 -8.69
N LYS A 180 -19.24 4.09 -9.50
CA LYS A 180 -20.62 3.91 -9.96
C LYS A 180 -20.82 2.77 -10.97
N TYR A 181 -19.89 2.66 -11.93
CA TYR A 181 -19.98 1.76 -13.07
C TYR A 181 -18.73 0.89 -13.16
N ASP A 182 -18.90 -0.37 -13.53
CA ASP A 182 -17.82 -1.35 -13.66
C ASP A 182 -16.93 -1.42 -12.41
N ALA A 183 -17.53 -1.23 -11.25
CA ALA A 183 -16.82 -1.23 -9.99
C ALA A 183 -16.54 -2.65 -9.51
N GLU A 184 -15.69 -2.69 -8.49
CA GLU A 184 -15.30 -3.90 -7.78
C GLU A 184 -15.65 -3.69 -6.30
N PRO A 185 -16.04 -4.76 -5.58
CA PRO A 185 -16.26 -4.69 -4.14
C PRO A 185 -14.98 -4.33 -3.37
N ILE A 186 -15.09 -3.41 -2.42
CA ILE A 186 -13.97 -2.93 -1.58
C ILE A 186 -14.24 -3.05 -0.08
N GLY A 187 -15.47 -3.38 0.33
CA GLY A 187 -15.83 -3.52 1.74
C GLY A 187 -17.24 -4.06 1.98
N ILE A 188 -17.52 -4.45 3.23
CA ILE A 188 -18.85 -4.79 3.73
C ILE A 188 -19.19 -3.78 4.83
N ILE A 189 -20.37 -3.18 4.77
CA ILE A 189 -20.84 -2.17 5.73
C ILE A 189 -22.05 -2.63 6.55
N GLY A 190 -22.60 -3.80 6.25
CA GLY A 190 -23.73 -4.35 6.97
C GLY A 190 -24.32 -5.60 6.34
N PHE A 191 -25.37 -6.10 6.97
CA PHE A 191 -26.10 -7.28 6.58
C PHE A 191 -27.61 -7.08 6.71
N SER A 192 -28.40 -7.85 5.96
CA SER A 192 -29.87 -7.91 6.06
C SER A 192 -30.36 -9.35 5.99
#